data_AF-A0A382TF68-F1
#
_entry.id   AF-A0A382TF68-F1
#
_cell.length_a   1.000
_cell.length_b   1.000
_cell.length_c   1.000
_cell.angle_alpha   90.00
_cell.angle_beta   90.00
_cell.angle_gamma   90.00
#
_symmetry.space_group_name_H-M   'P 1'
#
loop_
_entity.id
_entity.type
_entity.pdbx_description
1 polymer ?
#
loop_
_entity_poly.entity_id
_entity_poly.type
_entity_poly.pdbx_seq_one_letter_code
_entity_poly.pdbx_strand_id
1 'polypeptide(L)'
;GGLLTEKKSLELIDSGLDKLLVSIDSSKKESYEKLRVLSKFDSVISNLARFKEIRDNRKSLHPLIKCLFIEFPGITQEEIQENLEFGLKLADCVGFQEYIDPTNTIGKKKEYKRDYQSSFACQQPFTRLSIAEDGTVSPCCLDHEFDLSVGNVKTKSITDVWKSKEMEMIRDKQKNGKFFEIPRCRNCQMATDADEGIPTQFETYGPTI
;
A
#
# COMPACT_ATOMS: atom_id res chain seq x y z
N GLY A 1 3.35 14.67 -2.62
CA GLY A 1 4.13 15.88 -2.27
C GLY A 1 4.01 17.02 -3.28
N GLY A 2 3.86 16.77 -4.59
CA GLY A 2 3.92 17.83 -5.60
C GLY A 2 2.91 18.98 -5.45
N LEU A 3 1.74 18.73 -4.85
CA LEU A 3 0.69 19.73 -4.62
C LEU A 3 0.59 20.20 -3.16
N LEU A 4 1.60 19.91 -2.33
CA LEU A 4 1.64 20.27 -0.92
C LEU A 4 2.06 21.74 -0.74
N THR A 5 1.20 22.63 -1.20
CA THR A 5 1.36 24.09 -1.04
C THR A 5 1.23 24.51 0.42
N GLU A 6 1.71 25.69 0.79
CA GLU A 6 1.59 26.21 2.16
C GLU A 6 0.15 26.24 2.67
N LYS A 7 -0.81 26.65 1.84
CA LYS A 7 -2.24 26.60 2.17
C LYS A 7 -2.69 25.17 2.50
N LYS A 8 -2.32 24.20 1.66
CA LYS A 8 -2.64 22.78 1.90
C LYS A 8 -1.95 22.24 3.13
N SER A 9 -0.72 22.64 3.41
CA SER A 9 0.01 22.27 4.61
C SER A 9 -0.75 22.69 5.87
N LEU A 10 -1.19 23.95 5.92
CA LEU A 10 -1.98 24.47 7.04
C LEU A 10 -3.32 23.72 7.17
N GLU A 11 -4.06 23.54 6.07
CA GLU A 11 -5.33 22.79 6.08
C GLU A 11 -5.15 21.36 6.61
N LEU A 12 -4.08 20.66 6.21
CA LEU A 12 -3.81 19.29 6.65
C LEU A 12 -3.41 19.24 8.14
N ILE A 13 -2.56 20.17 8.60
CA ILE A 13 -2.17 20.23 10.01
C ILE A 13 -3.38 20.57 10.88
N ASP A 14 -4.18 21.56 10.48
CA ASP A 14 -5.36 22.02 11.25
C ASP A 14 -6.50 21.00 11.23
N SER A 15 -6.54 20.08 10.26
CA SER A 15 -7.53 19.00 10.21
C SER A 15 -7.36 17.95 11.31
N GLY A 16 -6.23 17.95 12.04
CA GLY A 16 -5.90 16.92 13.01
C GLY A 16 -5.43 15.61 12.37
N LEU A 17 -4.85 15.68 11.16
CA LEU A 17 -4.30 14.51 10.46
C LEU A 17 -3.26 13.78 11.32
N ASP A 18 -3.40 12.47 11.50
CA ASP A 18 -2.48 11.68 12.32
C ASP A 18 -1.11 11.47 11.66
N LYS A 19 -1.13 11.13 10.36
CA LYS A 19 0.06 10.77 9.57
C LYS A 19 -0.04 11.28 8.14
N LEU A 20 1.08 11.76 7.61
CA LEU A 20 1.26 12.13 6.21
C LEU A 20 2.33 11.24 5.59
N LEU A 21 1.90 10.34 4.69
CA LEU A 21 2.81 9.49 3.93
C LEU A 21 3.13 10.18 2.60
N VAL A 22 4.42 10.33 2.30
CA VAL A 22 4.89 10.88 1.03
C VAL A 22 5.76 9.86 0.34
N SER A 23 5.33 9.42 -0.83
CA SER A 23 6.10 8.49 -1.62
C SER A 23 7.25 9.19 -2.35
N ILE A 24 8.46 8.67 -2.14
CA ILE A 24 9.72 9.21 -2.67
C ILE A 24 10.37 8.20 -3.63
N ASP A 25 10.44 6.91 -3.29
CA ASP A 25 11.00 5.81 -4.11
C ASP A 25 12.49 5.90 -4.51
N SER A 26 13.09 7.09 -4.55
CA SER A 26 14.52 7.25 -4.75
C SER A 26 15.04 8.59 -4.23
N SER A 27 16.22 8.58 -3.62
CA SER A 27 17.01 9.75 -3.26
C SER A 27 17.63 10.46 -4.47
N LYS A 28 17.71 9.78 -5.62
CA LYS A 28 18.33 10.28 -6.85
C LYS A 28 17.26 10.88 -7.76
N LYS A 29 17.37 12.18 -8.07
CA LYS A 29 16.42 12.93 -8.91
C LYS A 29 16.07 12.23 -10.22
N GLU A 30 17.07 11.77 -10.97
CA GLU A 30 16.85 11.11 -12.25
C GLU A 30 16.04 9.81 -12.09
N SER A 31 16.36 9.02 -11.07
CA SER A 31 15.64 7.78 -10.76
C SER A 31 14.21 8.08 -10.29
N TYR A 32 14.04 9.09 -9.42
CA TYR A 32 12.72 9.57 -8.99
C TYR A 32 11.84 9.96 -10.18
N GLU A 33 12.33 10.83 -11.07
CA GLU A 33 11.53 11.38 -12.17
C GLU A 33 11.26 10.33 -13.26
N LYS A 34 12.13 9.33 -13.39
CA LYS A 34 11.90 8.14 -14.21
C LYS A 34 10.78 7.25 -13.65
N LEU A 35 10.75 7.04 -12.33
CA LEU A 35 9.73 6.22 -11.66
C LEU A 35 8.39 6.96 -11.52
N ARG A 36 8.42 8.23 -11.15
CA ARG A 36 7.26 9.09 -10.88
C ARG A 36 7.08 10.11 -11.98
N VAL A 37 6.70 9.59 -13.15
CA VAL A 37 6.47 10.38 -14.37
C VAL A 37 5.54 11.57 -14.07
N LEU A 38 5.87 12.75 -14.60
CA LEU A 38 5.22 14.05 -14.35
C LEU A 38 5.43 14.66 -12.96
N SER A 39 5.96 13.93 -11.98
CA SER A 39 6.35 14.51 -10.69
C SER A 39 7.72 15.16 -10.80
N LYS A 40 7.90 16.31 -10.14
CA LYS A 40 9.17 17.06 -10.11
C LYS A 40 9.85 16.87 -8.77
N PHE A 41 11.04 16.26 -8.78
CA PHE A 41 11.75 15.89 -7.55
C PHE A 41 11.93 17.10 -6.62
N ASP A 42 12.55 18.18 -7.12
CA ASP A 42 12.86 19.37 -6.32
C ASP A 42 11.61 20.01 -5.73
N SER A 43 10.49 20.02 -6.45
CA SER A 43 9.22 20.52 -5.95
C SER A 43 8.66 19.66 -4.82
N VAL A 44 8.76 18.33 -4.92
CA VAL A 44 8.31 17.43 -3.84
C VAL A 44 9.16 17.61 -2.59
N ILE A 45 10.48 17.67 -2.73
CA ILE A 45 11.39 17.80 -1.59
C ILE A 45 11.22 19.15 -0.90
N SER A 46 11.16 20.24 -1.67
CA SER A 46 10.96 21.59 -1.11
C SER A 46 9.60 21.74 -0.43
N ASN A 47 8.53 21.23 -1.03
CA ASN A 47 7.20 21.24 -0.41
C ASN A 47 7.16 20.45 0.90
N LEU A 48 7.82 19.28 0.95
CA LEU A 48 7.87 18.45 2.16
C LEU A 48 8.67 19.12 3.27
N ALA A 49 9.83 19.72 2.94
CA ALA A 49 10.62 20.48 3.89
C ALA A 49 9.81 21.66 4.47
N ARG A 50 9.08 22.39 3.61
CA ARG A 50 8.20 23.49 4.03
C ARG A 50 7.05 22.99 4.91
N PHE A 51 6.43 21.86 4.58
CA PHE A 51 5.39 21.26 5.40
C PHE A 51 5.91 20.92 6.80
N LYS A 52 7.08 20.26 6.88
CA LYS A 52 7.72 19.93 8.17
C LYS A 52 8.04 21.18 8.97
N GLU A 53 8.62 22.20 8.33
CA GLU A 53 8.92 23.49 8.97
C GLU A 53 7.65 24.14 9.57
N ILE A 54 6.55 24.20 8.82
CA ILE A 54 5.28 24.76 9.30
C ILE A 54 4.75 23.97 10.51
N ARG A 55 4.75 22.64 10.41
CA ARG A 55 4.29 21.74 11.48
C ARG A 55 5.14 21.91 12.76
N ASP A 56 6.46 21.94 12.61
CA ASP A 56 7.42 22.04 13.70
C ASP A 56 7.38 23.44 14.36
N ASN A 57 7.26 24.52 13.58
CA ASN A 57 7.13 25.90 14.09
C ASN A 57 5.85 26.11 14.89
N ARG A 58 4.78 25.39 14.56
CA ARG A 58 3.52 25.37 15.32
C ARG A 58 3.61 24.50 16.58
N LYS A 59 4.76 23.87 16.84
CA LYS A 59 4.99 22.91 17.93
C LYS A 59 3.97 21.75 17.91
N SER A 60 3.48 21.41 16.72
CA SER A 60 2.60 20.26 16.55
C SER A 60 3.44 18.98 16.46
N LEU A 61 2.98 17.90 17.08
CA LEU A 61 3.56 16.57 16.86
C LEU A 61 2.93 15.85 15.66
N HIS A 62 1.76 16.32 15.19
CA HIS A 62 1.00 15.70 14.11
C HIS A 62 0.81 16.65 12.90
N PRO A 63 0.69 16.09 11.68
CA PRO A 63 0.84 14.67 11.36
C PRO A 63 2.27 14.19 11.48
N LEU A 64 2.44 12.91 11.84
CA LEU A 64 3.72 12.22 11.73
C LEU A 64 4.06 12.07 10.24
N ILE A 65 5.21 12.60 9.83
CA ILE A 65 5.63 12.61 8.44
C ILE A 65 6.41 11.33 8.16
N LYS A 66 5.99 10.56 7.16
CA LYS A 66 6.66 9.33 6.73
C LYS A 66 7.04 9.41 5.26
N CYS A 67 8.33 9.26 4.95
CA CYS A 67 8.77 8.99 3.59
C CYS A 67 8.61 7.50 3.29
N LEU A 68 7.97 7.16 2.18
CA LEU A 68 7.79 5.78 1.73
C LEU A 68 8.58 5.52 0.44
N PHE A 69 9.26 4.39 0.40
CA PHE A 69 10.03 3.92 -0.75
C PHE A 69 9.55 2.52 -1.15
N ILE A 70 9.45 2.25 -2.46
CA ILE A 70 9.24 0.90 -2.95
C ILE A 70 10.59 0.19 -3.12
N GLU A 71 10.71 -1.04 -2.60
CA GLU A 71 11.81 -1.96 -2.85
C GLU A 71 11.59 -2.63 -4.21
N PHE A 72 12.04 -1.99 -5.28
CA PHE A 72 11.96 -2.54 -6.62
C PHE A 72 12.89 -3.76 -6.78
N PRO A 73 12.52 -4.75 -7.60
CA PRO A 73 13.39 -5.90 -7.89
C PRO A 73 14.78 -5.44 -8.36
N GLY A 74 15.82 -5.92 -7.68
CA GLY A 74 17.21 -5.59 -7.97
C GLY A 74 17.76 -4.36 -7.24
N ILE A 75 17.00 -3.73 -6.35
CA ILE A 75 17.52 -2.68 -5.47
C ILE A 75 18.68 -3.21 -4.61
N THR A 76 19.75 -2.43 -4.51
CA THR A 76 20.92 -2.79 -3.70
C THR A 76 20.75 -2.35 -2.23
N GLN A 77 21.48 -3.00 -1.32
CA GLN A 77 21.52 -2.58 0.09
C GLN A 77 22.07 -1.16 0.27
N GLU A 78 23.00 -0.76 -0.60
CA GLU A 78 23.52 0.61 -0.64
C GLU A 78 22.42 1.61 -1.00
N GLU A 79 21.61 1.34 -2.03
CA GLU A 79 20.48 2.19 -2.40
C GLU A 79 19.40 2.25 -1.31
N ILE A 80 19.12 1.14 -0.62
CA ILE A 80 18.22 1.13 0.55
C ILE A 80 18.76 2.07 1.63
N GLN A 81 20.06 1.98 1.96
CA GLN A 81 20.70 2.82 2.97
C GLN A 81 20.69 4.31 2.56
N GLU A 82 21.02 4.63 1.30
CA GLU A 82 20.95 5.98 0.75
C GLU A 82 19.52 6.55 0.86
N ASN A 83 18.51 5.75 0.51
CA ASN A 83 17.10 6.14 0.60
C ASN A 83 16.65 6.35 2.04
N LEU A 84 17.10 5.51 2.96
CA LEU A 84 16.82 5.64 4.39
C LEU A 84 17.38 6.96 4.94
N GLU A 85 18.67 7.22 4.72
CA GLU A 85 19.32 8.45 5.17
C GLU A 85 18.72 9.70 4.54
N PHE A 86 18.36 9.63 3.25
CA PHE A 86 17.69 10.72 2.56
C PHE A 86 16.29 10.98 3.15
N GLY A 87 15.50 9.94 3.35
CA GLY A 87 14.15 10.04 3.89
C GLY A 87 14.14 10.61 5.32
N LEU A 88 15.07 10.19 6.18
CA LEU A 88 15.18 10.67 7.56
C LEU A 88 15.59 12.15 7.67
N LYS A 89 16.19 12.73 6.63
CA LYS A 89 16.44 14.19 6.57
C LYS A 89 15.15 15.00 6.32
N LEU A 90 14.11 14.36 5.79
CA LEU A 90 12.88 15.02 5.32
C LEU A 90 11.65 14.71 6.18
N ALA A 91 11.67 13.59 6.89
CA ALA A 91 10.50 13.02 7.56
C ALA A 91 10.87 12.50 8.95
N ASP A 92 9.86 12.23 9.77
CA ASP A 92 10.06 11.73 11.14
C ASP A 92 10.35 10.22 11.14
N CYS A 93 9.89 9.50 10.12
CA CYS A 93 10.25 8.12 9.87
C CYS A 93 10.31 7.79 8.38
N VAL A 94 10.90 6.64 8.08
CA VAL A 94 10.99 6.07 6.73
C VAL A 94 10.37 4.69 6.74
N GLY A 95 9.61 4.38 5.70
CA GLY A 95 9.17 3.03 5.42
C GLY A 95 9.65 2.57 4.06
N PHE A 96 9.92 1.29 3.97
CA PHE A 96 10.04 0.60 2.70
C PHE A 96 8.78 -0.24 2.50
N GLN A 97 8.40 -0.47 1.26
CA GLN A 97 7.31 -1.34 0.88
C GLN A 97 7.79 -2.26 -0.24
N GLU A 98 7.49 -3.53 -0.13
CA GLU A 98 7.81 -4.51 -1.16
C GLU A 98 7.09 -4.15 -2.46
N TYR A 99 7.79 -4.27 -3.59
CA TYR A 99 7.14 -4.16 -4.89
C TYR A 99 6.17 -5.32 -5.09
N ILE A 100 4.90 -4.97 -5.23
CA ILE A 100 3.84 -5.90 -5.60
C ILE A 100 3.45 -5.65 -7.06
N ASP A 101 3.49 -6.70 -7.88
CA ASP A 101 3.05 -6.67 -9.27
C ASP A 101 1.57 -6.28 -9.37
N PRO A 102 1.25 -5.06 -9.88
CA PRO A 102 -0.14 -4.62 -9.99
C PRO A 102 -0.86 -5.32 -11.15
N THR A 103 -0.14 -5.96 -12.06
CA THR A 103 -0.66 -6.51 -13.31
C THR A 103 -1.14 -7.97 -13.20
N ASN A 104 -0.97 -8.61 -12.03
CA ASN A 104 -1.28 -10.02 -11.82
C ASN A 104 -0.63 -10.93 -12.89
N THR A 105 0.58 -10.57 -13.34
CA THR A 105 1.39 -11.41 -14.22
C THR A 105 2.08 -12.52 -13.43
N ILE A 106 2.45 -12.24 -12.19
CA ILE A 106 2.90 -13.25 -11.23
C ILE A 106 1.76 -14.26 -11.00
N GLY A 107 2.08 -15.55 -10.94
CA GLY A 107 1.08 -16.61 -10.75
C GLY A 107 0.19 -16.92 -11.96
N LYS A 108 0.15 -16.10 -13.02
CA LYS A 108 -0.73 -16.31 -14.20
C LYS A 108 -0.55 -17.67 -14.89
N LYS A 109 0.63 -18.27 -14.78
CA LYS A 109 0.95 -19.61 -15.31
C LYS A 109 0.87 -20.72 -14.27
N LYS A 110 0.57 -20.40 -13.00
CA LYS A 110 0.52 -21.37 -11.90
C LYS A 110 -0.75 -22.19 -12.01
N GLU A 111 -0.58 -23.50 -12.12
CA GLU A 111 -1.68 -24.46 -12.14
C GLU A 111 -1.85 -25.10 -10.77
N TYR A 112 -3.09 -25.13 -10.29
CA TYR A 112 -3.46 -25.72 -9.01
C TYR A 112 -4.09 -27.08 -9.26
N LYS A 113 -3.45 -28.15 -8.77
CA LYS A 113 -3.98 -29.52 -8.87
C LYS A 113 -5.27 -29.66 -8.05
N ARG A 114 -6.07 -30.69 -8.37
CA ARG A 114 -7.36 -30.94 -7.70
C ARG A 114 -7.23 -31.16 -6.19
N ASP A 115 -6.12 -31.74 -5.75
CA ASP A 115 -5.78 -32.05 -4.36
C ASP A 115 -4.87 -30.99 -3.71
N TYR A 116 -4.69 -29.83 -4.35
CA TYR A 116 -3.83 -28.76 -3.84
C TYR A 116 -4.25 -28.31 -2.43
N GLN A 117 -3.28 -28.26 -1.54
CA GLN A 117 -3.44 -27.77 -0.17
C GLN A 117 -2.50 -26.59 0.02
N SER A 118 -3.04 -25.50 0.57
CA SER A 118 -2.26 -24.34 0.98
C SER A 118 -2.62 -23.99 2.42
N SER A 119 -1.63 -23.53 3.18
CA SER A 119 -1.80 -22.96 4.50
C SER A 119 -1.96 -21.43 4.47
N PHE A 120 -1.88 -20.82 3.29
CA PHE A 120 -2.00 -19.38 3.12
C PHE A 120 -3.45 -18.91 3.32
N ALA A 121 -3.59 -17.86 4.12
CA ALA A 121 -4.85 -17.13 4.30
C ALA A 121 -4.57 -15.62 4.28
N CYS A 122 -5.10 -14.92 3.28
CA CYS A 122 -4.94 -13.46 3.21
C CYS A 122 -5.71 -12.79 4.36
N GLN A 123 -5.05 -11.88 5.08
CA GLN A 123 -5.65 -11.14 6.19
C GLN A 123 -6.53 -9.96 5.75
N GLN A 124 -6.40 -9.47 4.51
CA GLN A 124 -7.09 -8.26 4.06
C GLN A 124 -8.63 -8.35 4.17
N PRO A 125 -9.30 -9.43 3.72
CA PRO A 125 -10.76 -9.55 3.84
C PRO A 125 -11.31 -9.55 5.28
N PHE A 126 -10.45 -9.74 6.28
CA PHE A 126 -10.80 -9.76 7.69
C PHE A 126 -10.54 -8.44 8.41
N THR A 127 -9.78 -7.54 7.81
CA THR A 127 -9.23 -6.36 8.51
C THR A 127 -9.54 -5.02 7.84
N ARG A 128 -9.98 -5.00 6.57
CA ARG A 128 -10.18 -3.75 5.83
C ARG A 128 -11.22 -3.82 4.72
N LEU A 129 -11.61 -2.64 4.26
CA LEU A 129 -12.39 -2.37 3.06
C LEU A 129 -11.72 -1.25 2.27
N SER A 130 -11.61 -1.43 0.97
CA SER A 130 -11.28 -0.39 0.00
C SER A 130 -12.58 0.12 -0.62
N ILE A 131 -12.82 1.43 -0.64
CA ILE A 131 -14.00 2.05 -1.25
C ILE A 131 -13.55 2.92 -2.42
N ALA A 132 -14.03 2.61 -3.61
CA ALA A 132 -13.78 3.34 -4.85
C ALA A 132 -14.57 4.65 -4.91
N GLU A 133 -14.21 5.53 -5.84
CA GLU A 133 -14.88 6.81 -6.07
C GLU A 133 -16.36 6.66 -6.47
N ASP A 134 -16.70 5.56 -7.14
CA ASP A 134 -18.07 5.23 -7.53
C ASP A 134 -18.87 4.57 -6.38
N GLY A 135 -18.24 4.35 -5.22
CA GLY A 135 -18.80 3.71 -4.04
C GLY A 135 -18.63 2.19 -3.98
N THR A 136 -18.05 1.57 -5.00
CA THR A 136 -17.77 0.13 -5.04
C THR A 136 -16.81 -0.26 -3.91
N VAL A 137 -17.09 -1.37 -3.24
CA VAL A 137 -16.32 -1.83 -2.08
C VAL A 137 -15.63 -3.15 -2.39
N SER A 138 -14.33 -3.22 -2.15
CA SER A 138 -13.53 -4.45 -2.25
C SER A 138 -12.78 -4.75 -0.94
N PRO A 139 -12.59 -6.02 -0.55
CA PRO A 139 -11.81 -6.41 0.61
C PRO A 139 -10.29 -6.30 0.42
N CYS A 140 -9.82 -5.92 -0.77
CA CYS A 140 -8.41 -5.93 -1.14
C CYS A 140 -7.96 -4.56 -1.65
N CYS A 141 -6.77 -4.11 -1.27
CA CYS A 141 -6.18 -2.87 -1.81
C CYS A 141 -5.47 -3.07 -3.15
N LEU A 142 -5.20 -4.33 -3.54
CA LEU A 142 -4.57 -4.70 -4.80
C LEU A 142 -5.59 -5.04 -5.89
N ASP A 143 -6.89 -4.87 -5.62
CA ASP A 143 -7.98 -5.21 -6.53
C ASP A 143 -8.42 -3.99 -7.35
N HIS A 144 -7.56 -3.59 -8.30
CA HIS A 144 -7.76 -2.39 -9.11
C HIS A 144 -8.95 -2.49 -10.08
N GLU A 145 -9.35 -3.71 -10.43
CA GLU A 145 -10.49 -3.98 -11.34
C GLU A 145 -11.78 -4.28 -10.57
N PHE A 146 -11.73 -4.28 -9.24
CA PHE A 146 -12.85 -4.60 -8.34
C PHE A 146 -13.48 -5.99 -8.61
N ASP A 147 -12.67 -6.97 -9.02
CA ASP A 147 -13.07 -8.36 -9.21
C ASP A 147 -13.57 -9.01 -7.90
N LEU A 148 -13.13 -8.48 -6.77
CA LEU A 148 -13.53 -8.90 -5.43
C LEU A 148 -14.64 -8.01 -4.85
N SER A 149 -15.38 -7.28 -5.68
CA SER A 149 -16.45 -6.41 -5.20
C SER A 149 -17.44 -7.15 -4.29
N VAL A 150 -17.67 -6.59 -3.10
CA VAL A 150 -18.55 -7.13 -2.05
C VAL A 150 -19.80 -6.26 -1.82
N GLY A 151 -19.94 -5.17 -2.59
CA GLY A 151 -21.08 -4.26 -2.52
C GLY A 151 -20.74 -2.83 -2.93
N ASN A 152 -21.70 -1.92 -2.74
CA ASN A 152 -21.52 -0.50 -3.02
C ASN A 152 -22.17 0.35 -1.90
N VAL A 153 -21.40 1.28 -1.30
CA VAL A 153 -21.85 2.09 -0.15
C VAL A 153 -22.99 3.07 -0.47
N LYS A 154 -23.27 3.32 -1.75
CA LYS A 154 -24.43 4.12 -2.17
C LYS A 154 -25.76 3.36 -2.00
N THR A 155 -25.70 2.03 -1.87
CA THR A 155 -26.89 1.16 -1.83
C THR A 155 -27.01 0.34 -0.54
N LYS A 156 -25.91 0.09 0.16
CA LYS A 156 -25.84 -0.71 1.39
C LYS A 156 -24.99 0.01 2.43
N SER A 157 -25.30 -0.18 3.71
CA SER A 157 -24.42 0.32 4.77
C SER A 157 -23.08 -0.41 4.75
N ILE A 158 -22.03 0.21 5.29
CA ILE A 158 -20.70 -0.44 5.43
C ILE A 158 -20.83 -1.74 6.24
N THR A 159 -21.70 -1.78 7.24
CA THR A 159 -21.94 -2.99 8.05
C THR A 159 -22.59 -4.10 7.22
N ASP A 160 -23.53 -3.78 6.34
CA ASP A 160 -24.17 -4.76 5.45
C ASP A 160 -23.19 -5.28 4.40
N VAL A 161 -22.33 -4.40 3.87
CA VAL A 161 -21.26 -4.80 2.95
C VAL A 161 -20.24 -5.71 3.66
N TRP A 162 -19.85 -5.38 4.89
CA TRP A 162 -18.93 -6.19 5.69
C TRP A 162 -19.46 -7.59 6.02
N LYS A 163 -20.79 -7.73 6.14
CA LYS A 163 -21.51 -8.99 6.42
C LYS A 163 -22.15 -9.59 5.17
N SER A 164 -21.75 -9.15 3.98
CA SER A 164 -22.34 -9.65 2.74
C SER A 164 -21.96 -11.11 2.47
N LYS A 165 -22.81 -11.82 1.71
CA LYS A 165 -22.54 -13.22 1.34
C LYS A 165 -21.27 -13.33 0.49
N GLU A 166 -21.02 -12.33 -0.35
CA GLU A 166 -19.82 -12.21 -1.17
C GLU A 166 -18.56 -12.13 -0.29
N MET A 167 -18.60 -11.29 0.75
CA MET A 167 -17.50 -11.17 1.71
C MET A 167 -17.31 -12.47 2.52
N GLU A 168 -18.39 -13.11 2.97
CA GLU A 168 -18.33 -14.40 3.67
C GLU A 168 -17.72 -15.50 2.80
N MET A 169 -18.08 -15.56 1.52
CA MET A 169 -17.53 -16.53 0.56
C MET A 169 -16.03 -16.34 0.35
N ILE A 170 -15.55 -15.09 0.22
CA ILE A 170 -14.12 -14.78 0.14
C ILE A 170 -13.41 -15.22 1.41
N ARG A 171 -13.95 -14.87 2.59
CA ARG A 171 -13.37 -15.23 3.89
C ARG A 171 -13.32 -16.73 4.11
N ASP A 172 -14.35 -17.48 3.73
CA ASP A 172 -14.38 -18.94 3.83
C ASP A 172 -13.29 -19.57 2.96
N LYS A 173 -13.17 -19.15 1.70
CA LYS A 173 -12.10 -19.63 0.81
C LYS A 173 -10.71 -19.32 1.37
N GLN A 174 -10.49 -18.12 1.90
CA GLN A 174 -9.21 -17.75 2.50
C GLN A 174 -8.89 -18.61 3.75
N LYS A 175 -9.85 -18.82 4.66
CA LYS A 175 -9.66 -19.64 5.87
C LYS A 175 -9.32 -21.10 5.56
N ASN A 176 -9.85 -21.62 4.47
CA ASN A 176 -9.68 -23.01 4.07
C ASN A 176 -8.50 -23.21 3.07
N GLY A 177 -7.63 -22.20 2.88
CA GLY A 177 -6.49 -22.31 1.96
C GLY A 177 -6.87 -22.36 0.48
N LYS A 178 -8.11 -21.98 0.13
CA LYS A 178 -8.72 -22.05 -1.21
C LYS A 178 -8.69 -20.72 -1.94
N PHE A 179 -7.69 -19.88 -1.68
CA PHE A 179 -7.54 -18.60 -2.37
C PHE A 179 -7.48 -18.77 -3.90
N PHE A 180 -6.91 -19.89 -4.37
CA PHE A 180 -6.79 -20.24 -5.79
C PHE A 180 -8.13 -20.53 -6.47
N GLU A 181 -9.22 -20.66 -5.73
CA GLU A 181 -10.58 -20.73 -6.28
C GLU A 181 -11.19 -19.34 -6.53
N ILE A 182 -10.53 -18.27 -6.07
CA ILE A 182 -10.94 -16.88 -6.30
C ILE A 182 -10.09 -16.35 -7.47
N PRO A 183 -10.68 -15.97 -8.62
CA PRO A 183 -9.93 -15.57 -9.81
C PRO A 183 -8.84 -14.51 -9.56
N ARG A 184 -9.18 -13.44 -8.83
CA ARG A 184 -8.22 -12.38 -8.49
C ARG A 184 -7.12 -12.85 -7.53
N CYS A 185 -7.43 -13.73 -6.58
CA CYS A 185 -6.45 -14.20 -5.59
C CYS A 185 -5.54 -15.30 -6.13
N ARG A 186 -6.00 -16.10 -7.10
CA ARG A 186 -5.21 -17.18 -7.73
C ARG A 186 -3.85 -16.72 -8.24
N ASN A 187 -3.80 -15.52 -8.81
CA ASN A 187 -2.59 -14.94 -9.39
C ASN A 187 -2.02 -13.80 -8.52
N CYS A 188 -2.47 -13.69 -7.27
CA CYS A 188 -1.99 -12.63 -6.39
C CYS A 188 -0.58 -12.97 -5.93
N GLN A 189 0.38 -12.07 -6.16
CA GLN A 189 1.77 -12.23 -5.74
C GLN A 189 1.86 -12.59 -4.24
N MET A 190 1.11 -11.90 -3.37
CA MET A 190 1.12 -12.20 -1.93
C MET A 190 0.75 -13.66 -1.61
N ALA A 191 -0.16 -14.24 -2.38
CA ALA A 191 -0.60 -15.62 -2.17
C ALA A 191 0.37 -16.63 -2.79
N THR A 192 0.91 -16.32 -3.98
CA THR A 192 1.87 -17.20 -4.65
C THR A 192 3.20 -17.27 -3.93
N ASP A 193 3.69 -16.13 -3.44
CA ASP A 193 4.98 -15.99 -2.76
C ASP A 193 4.94 -16.71 -1.42
N ALA A 194 3.88 -16.51 -0.63
CA ALA A 194 3.69 -17.20 0.64
C ALA A 194 3.60 -18.73 0.47
N ASP A 195 2.92 -19.22 -0.57
CA ASP A 195 2.86 -20.65 -0.89
C ASP A 195 4.21 -21.22 -1.35
N GLU A 196 5.10 -20.38 -1.87
CA GLU A 196 6.46 -20.74 -2.27
C GLU A 196 7.47 -20.58 -1.12
N GLY A 197 6.99 -20.20 0.08
CA GLY A 197 7.84 -19.98 1.25
C GLY A 197 8.71 -18.74 1.13
N ILE A 198 8.37 -17.81 0.23
CA ILE A 198 9.02 -16.52 0.11
C ILE A 198 8.50 -15.65 1.25
N PRO A 199 9.39 -15.16 2.15
CA PRO A 199 8.98 -14.34 3.28
C PRO A 199 8.27 -13.07 2.81
N THR A 200 7.12 -12.80 3.40
CA THR A 200 6.40 -11.54 3.17
C THR A 200 7.18 -10.37 3.76
N GLN A 201 6.94 -9.15 3.28
CA GLN A 201 7.49 -7.94 3.90
C GLN A 201 7.33 -7.88 5.43
N PHE A 202 6.19 -8.35 5.95
CA PHE A 202 5.92 -8.37 7.39
C PHE A 202 6.86 -9.34 8.13
N GLU A 203 7.20 -10.47 7.53
CA GLU A 203 8.14 -11.44 8.09
C GLU A 203 9.59 -10.96 7.97
N THR A 204 9.93 -10.27 6.88
CA THR A 204 11.28 -9.76 6.62
C THR A 204 11.63 -8.54 7.49
N TYR A 205 10.71 -7.60 7.63
CA TYR A 205 10.99 -6.29 8.24
C TYR A 205 10.12 -5.96 9.46
N GLY A 206 9.13 -6.79 9.77
CA GLY A 206 8.13 -6.49 10.80
C GLY A 206 7.08 -5.46 10.34
N PRO A 207 6.18 -5.04 11.25
CA PRO A 207 5.20 -3.99 10.95
C PRO A 207 5.91 -2.65 10.64
N THR A 208 5.65 -2.08 9.47
CA THR A 208 6.11 -0.75 9.10
C THR A 208 5.27 0.29 9.85
N ILE A 209 5.73 0.72 11.04
CA ILE A 209 5.06 1.73 11.89
C ILE A 209 4.95 3.09 11.17
#